data_AF-A0A7C5EJR1-F1
#
_entry.id   AF-A0A7C5EJR1-F1
#
_cell.length_a   1.000
_cell.length_b   1.000
_cell.length_c   1.000
_cell.angle_alpha   90.00
_cell.angle_beta   90.00
_cell.angle_gamma   90.00
#
_symmetry.space_group_name_H-M   'P 1'
#
loop_
_entity.id
_entity.type
_entity.pdbx_description
1 polymer ?
#
loop_
_entity_poly.entity_id
_entity_poly.type
_entity_poly.pdbx_seq_one_letter_code
_entity_poly.pdbx_strand_id
1 'polypeptide(L)' 'MKQNRSSKSGQTIVEYIIIVVIIAIAAIAVIGVFSDRIRAMFGGATVELGGDQSAVDQATQTSSADWVKQLQKDGAGGN' A
#
# COMPACT_ATOMS: atom_id res chain seq x y z
N MET A 1 -33.09 -34.72 -12.71
CA MET A 1 -31.80 -33.99 -12.81
C MET A 1 -31.59 -33.23 -11.51
N LYS A 2 -30.68 -33.69 -10.65
CA LYS A 2 -30.47 -33.11 -9.31
C LYS A 2 -29.53 -31.92 -9.45
N GLN A 3 -30.07 -30.71 -9.48
CA GLN A 3 -29.25 -29.50 -9.49
C GLN A 3 -28.60 -29.35 -8.11
N ASN A 4 -27.30 -29.64 -8.02
CA ASN A 4 -26.48 -29.23 -6.89
C ASN A 4 -26.46 -27.71 -6.84
N ARG A 5 -27.36 -27.10 -6.07
CA ARG A 5 -27.16 -25.73 -5.61
C ARG A 5 -26.09 -25.80 -4.52
N SER A 6 -24.86 -25.48 -4.85
CA SER A 6 -23.87 -25.08 -3.86
C SER A 6 -24.41 -23.80 -3.23
N SER A 7 -25.20 -23.94 -2.16
CA SER A 7 -25.65 -22.79 -1.39
C SER A 7 -24.39 -22.13 -0.85
N LYS A 8 -24.10 -20.93 -1.34
CA LYS A 8 -23.11 -20.01 -0.78
C LYS A 8 -23.57 -19.54 0.60
N SER A 9 -23.64 -20.46 1.56
CA SER A 9 -23.94 -20.20 2.96
C SER A 9 -22.64 -19.70 3.58
N GLY A 10 -22.44 -18.38 3.54
CA GLY A 10 -21.20 -17.70 3.94
C GLY A 10 -20.83 -16.49 3.08
N GLN A 11 -21.54 -16.23 1.97
CA GLN A 11 -21.27 -15.04 1.14
C GLN A 11 -22.13 -13.84 1.58
N THR A 12 -22.09 -13.48 2.86
CA THR A 12 -22.72 -12.25 3.32
C THR A 12 -21.78 -11.09 3.03
N ILE A 13 -22.29 -9.98 2.48
CA ILE A 13 -21.51 -8.79 2.09
C ILE A 13 -20.55 -8.34 3.21
N VAL A 14 -20.98 -8.47 4.47
CA VAL A 14 -20.20 -8.10 5.66
C VAL A 14 -18.92 -8.93 5.81
N GLU A 15 -18.96 -10.25 5.59
CA GLU A 15 -17.78 -11.10 5.73
C GLU A 15 -16.71 -10.74 4.70
N TYR A 16 -17.15 -10.49 3.47
CA TYR A 16 -16.28 -9.99 2.41
C TYR A 16 -15.64 -8.64 2.78
N ILE A 17 -16.43 -7.70 3.29
CA ILE A 17 -15.92 -6.39 3.72
C ILE A 17 -14.89 -6.54 4.85
N ILE A 18 -15.15 -7.39 5.84
CA ILE A 18 -14.20 -7.62 6.95
C ILE A 18 -12.86 -8.13 6.44
N ILE A 19 -12.86 -9.13 5.55
CA ILE A 19 -11.62 -9.67 4.97
C ILE A 19 -10.88 -8.58 4.17
N VAL A 20 -11.59 -7.82 3.35
CA VAL A 20 -11.00 -6.72 2.56
C VAL A 20 -10.38 -5.66 3.47
N VAL A 21 -11.05 -5.27 4.55
CA VAL A 21 -10.53 -4.29 5.52
C VAL A 21 -9.26 -4.81 6.20
N ILE A 22 -9.22 -6.08 6.61
CA ILE A 22 -8.02 -6.69 7.21
C ILE A 22 -6.84 -6.64 6.24
N ILE A 23 -7.06 -7.03 4.98
CA ILE A 23 -6.02 -6.99 3.95
C ILE A 23 -5.58 -5.55 3.68
N ALA A 24 -6.51 -4.59 3.63
CA ALA A 24 -6.20 -3.18 3.41
C ALA A 24 -5.31 -2.60 4.51
N ILE A 25 -5.63 -2.87 5.78
CA ILE A 25 -4.82 -2.42 6.93
C ILE A 25 -3.42 -3.05 6.87
N ALA A 26 -3.33 -4.35 6.58
CA ALA A 26 -2.05 -5.04 6.43
C ALA A 26 -1.21 -4.43 5.28
N ALA A 27 -1.84 -4.13 4.13
CA ALA A 27 -1.17 -3.53 2.99
C ALA A 27 -0.61 -2.13 3.31
N ILE A 28 -1.37 -1.29 4.02
CA ILE A 28 -0.91 0.03 4.46
C ILE A 28 0.31 -0.10 5.37
N ALA A 29 0.30 -1.04 6.32
CA ALA A 29 1.42 -1.27 7.22
C ALA A 29 2.69 -1.71 6.45
N VAL A 30 2.55 -2.64 5.51
CA VAL A 30 3.67 -3.11 4.69
C VAL A 30 4.22 -1.98 3.82
N ILE A 31 3.36 -1.24 3.11
CA ILE A 31 3.80 -0.13 2.27
C ILE A 31 4.45 0.96 3.13
N GLY A 32 3.94 1.24 4.34
CA GLY A 32 4.52 2.19 5.27
C GLY A 32 5.96 1.85 5.68
N VAL A 33 6.21 0.59 6.01
CA VAL A 33 7.52 0.14 6.52
C VAL A 33 8.52 -0.14 5.39
N PHE A 34 8.05 -0.69 4.26
CA PHE A 34 8.93 -1.17 3.21
C PHE A 34 9.07 -0.22 2.01
N SER A 35 8.25 0.83 1.89
CA SER A 35 8.28 1.76 0.74
C SER A 35 9.66 2.39 0.53
N ASP A 36 10.34 2.84 1.59
CA ASP A 36 11.65 3.49 1.46
C ASP A 36 12.70 2.54 0.87
N ARG A 37 12.68 1.27 1.31
CA ARG A 37 13.60 0.26 0.79
C ARG A 37 13.33 -0.06 -0.67
N ILE A 38 12.05 -0.16 -1.05
CA ILE A 38 11.63 -0.36 -2.43
C ILE A 38 12.10 0.81 -3.29
N ARG A 39 11.82 2.05 -2.88
CA ARG A 39 12.25 3.26 -3.60
C ARG A 39 13.77 3.36 -3.75
N ALA A 40 14.52 2.99 -2.72
CA ALA A 40 15.98 2.96 -2.78
C ALA A 40 16.51 1.92 -3.79
N MET A 41 15.91 0.72 -3.86
CA MET A 41 16.32 -0.31 -4.83
C MET A 41 15.97 0.09 -6.26
N PHE A 42 14.78 0.64 -6.48
CA PHE A 42 14.40 1.18 -7.79
C PHE A 42 15.28 2.38 -8.17
N GLY A 43 15.58 3.27 -7.22
CA GLY A 43 16.48 4.40 -7.41
C GLY A 43 17.88 3.98 -7.84
N GLY A 44 18.48 3.01 -7.14
CA GLY A 44 19.78 2.45 -7.51
C GLY A 44 19.75 1.82 -8.91
N ALA A 45 18.73 1.03 -9.23
CA ALA A 45 18.57 0.46 -10.56
C ALA A 45 18.39 1.52 -11.64
N THR A 46 17.66 2.61 -11.39
CA THR A 46 17.49 3.70 -12.36
C THR A 46 18.79 4.45 -12.62
N VAL A 47 19.65 4.63 -11.60
CA VAL A 47 20.96 5.28 -11.75
C VAL A 47 21.91 4.39 -12.56
N GLU A 48 21.91 3.08 -12.28
CA GLU A 48 22.69 2.09 -13.02
C GLU A 48 22.32 2.08 -14.52
N LEU A 49 21.05 2.36 -14.84
CA LEU A 49 20.54 2.47 -16.21
C LEU A 49 20.80 3.84 -16.87
N GLY A 50 21.54 4.74 -16.21
CA GLY A 50 21.90 6.07 -16.71
C GLY A 50 20.91 7.19 -16.34
N GLY A 51 20.03 6.94 -15.37
CA GLY A 51 19.13 7.95 -14.81
C GLY A 51 19.85 8.98 -13.94
N ASP A 52 19.22 10.15 -13.78
CA ASP A 52 19.76 11.24 -12.96
C ASP A 52 19.67 10.91 -11.45
N GLN A 53 20.83 10.82 -10.80
CA GLN A 53 20.95 10.60 -9.36
C GLN A 53 20.25 11.70 -8.56
N SER A 54 20.32 12.96 -8.98
CA SER A 54 19.69 14.07 -8.26
C SER A 54 18.18 13.94 -8.23
N ALA A 55 17.57 13.41 -9.30
CA ALA A 55 16.14 13.16 -9.35
C ALA A 55 15.73 12.00 -8.43
N VAL A 56 16.57 10.96 -8.34
CA VAL A 56 16.36 9.82 -7.44
C VAL A 56 16.48 10.24 -5.98
N ASP A 57 17.48 11.04 -5.64
CA ASP A 57 17.68 11.55 -4.28
C ASP A 57 16.50 12.41 -3.84
N GLN A 58 16.00 13.28 -4.72
CA GLN A 58 14.81 14.09 -4.45
C GLN A 58 13.55 13.23 -4.23
N ALA A 59 13.38 12.14 -5.01
CA ALA A 59 12.27 11.21 -4.86
C ALA A 59 12.34 10.33 -3.59
N THR A 60 13.54 10.16 -3.03
CA THR A 60 13.80 9.34 -1.82
C THR A 60 13.99 10.18 -0.56
N GLN A 61 14.06 11.50 -0.68
CA GLN A 61 14.30 12.42 0.44
C GLN A 61 13.18 12.41 1.49
N THR A 62 11.93 12.17 1.07
CA THR A 62 10.79 12.04 1.98
C THR A 62 10.72 10.61 2.50
N SER A 63 11.02 10.43 3.79
CA SER A 63 10.91 9.14 4.46
C SER A 63 9.47 8.68 4.57
N SER A 64 9.29 7.36 4.61
CA SER A 64 7.98 6.79 4.72
C SER A 64 7.27 7.05 6.04
N ALA A 65 8.03 7.31 7.10
CA ALA A 65 7.45 7.78 8.36
C ALA A 65 6.72 9.12 8.20
N ASP A 66 7.20 10.00 7.32
CA ASP A 66 6.60 11.32 7.09
C ASP A 66 5.41 11.26 6.14
N TRP A 67 5.40 10.34 5.16
CA TRP A 67 4.21 10.09 4.34
C TRP A 67 3.05 9.57 5.19
N VAL A 68 3.32 8.66 6.15
CA VAL A 68 2.29 8.13 7.06
C VAL A 68 1.74 9.24 7.96
N LYS A 69 2.58 10.14 8.47
CA LYS A 69 2.13 11.30 9.25
C LYS A 69 1.27 12.25 8.42
N GLN A 70 1.62 12.48 7.16
CA GLN A 70 0.80 13.30 6.24
C GLN A 70 -0.55 12.65 5.96
N LEU A 71 -0.59 11.34 5.73
CA LEU A 71 -1.86 10.63 5.60
C LEU A 71 -2.74 10.71 6.85
N GLN A 72 -2.14 10.65 8.03
CA GLN A 72 -2.88 10.84 9.28
C GLN A 72 -3.42 12.26 9.41
N LYS A 73 -2.62 13.27 9.03
CA LYS A 73 -3.05 14.67 9.02
C LYS A 73 -4.19 14.92 8.02
N ASP A 74 -4.11 14.33 6.83
CA ASP A 74 -5.08 14.54 5.75
C ASP A 74 -6.35 13.69 5.98
N GLY A 75 -6.22 12.51 6.58
CA GLY A 75 -7.33 11.64 6.97
C GLY A 75 -8.11 12.13 8.20
N ALA A 76 -7.52 12.98 9.04
CA ALA A 76 -8.17 13.56 10.22
C ALA A 76 -9.08 14.77 9.90
N GLY A 77 -9.23 15.15 8.63
CA GLY A 77 -10.08 16.29 8.25
C GLY A 77 -9.56 17.62 8.79
N GLY A 78 -8.27 17.90 8.60
CA GLY A 78 -7.70 19.19 8.94
C GLY A 78 -8.32 20.32 8.10
N ASN A 79 -8.87 21.33 8.77
CA ASN A 79 -9.15 22.65 8.18
C ASN A 79 -7.85 23.33 7.77
#